data_AF-A0A2Z7AJ80-F1
#
_entry.id   AF-A0A2Z7AJ80-F1
#
_cell.length_a   1.000
_cell.length_b   1.000
_cell.length_c   1.000
_cell.angle_alpha   90.00
_cell.angle_beta   90.00
_cell.angle_gamma   90.00
#
_symmetry.space_group_name_H-M   'P 1'
#
loop_
_entity.id
_entity.type
_entity.pdbx_description
1 polymer ?
#
loop_
_entity_poly.entity_id
_entity_poly.type
_entity_poly.pdbx_seq_one_letter_code
_entity_poly.pdbx_strand_id
1 'polypeptide(L)'
;MRYFSNEQCLKEHLRSCHQYIFCDECGTKQLKKNIKRHLRMHEGVCREQIKCSFSGCTSAFSTRSNLNQHIKAVHMKLKPFTCSIGNFEESDEQFRSRPRGGRKRKYPIIESLLRKRVVPPNVEEITMNGDPE
;
A
#
# COMPACT_ATOMS: atom_id res chain seq x y z
N MET A 1 -8.94 -6.96 -14.64
CA MET A 1 -9.47 -8.31 -14.90
C MET A 1 -8.46 -9.02 -15.80
N ARG A 2 -8.01 -10.23 -15.48
CA ARG A 2 -7.08 -11.00 -16.34
C ARG A 2 -7.88 -12.04 -17.11
N TYR A 3 -7.67 -12.09 -18.42
CA TYR A 3 -8.31 -13.06 -19.31
C TYR A 3 -7.28 -14.13 -19.68
N PHE A 4 -7.71 -15.39 -19.73
CA PHE A 4 -6.86 -16.52 -20.04
C PHE A 4 -7.40 -17.20 -21.30
N SER A 5 -6.49 -17.56 -22.21
CA SER A 5 -6.84 -18.17 -23.49
C SER A 5 -7.28 -19.64 -23.37
N ASN A 6 -6.90 -20.31 -22.28
CA ASN A 6 -7.17 -21.74 -22.05
C ASN A 6 -7.43 -21.99 -20.54
N GLU A 7 -8.30 -22.96 -20.23
CA GLU A 7 -8.56 -23.47 -18.88
C GLU A 7 -7.27 -23.89 -18.16
N GLN A 8 -6.31 -24.49 -18.87
CA GLN A 8 -5.04 -24.90 -18.26
C GLN A 8 -4.24 -23.69 -17.74
N CYS A 9 -4.25 -22.58 -18.47
CA CYS A 9 -3.62 -21.33 -18.04
C CYS A 9 -4.33 -20.72 -16.83
N LEU A 10 -5.67 -20.81 -16.79
CA LEU A 10 -6.45 -20.38 -15.63
C LEU A 10 -6.13 -21.24 -14.40
N LYS A 11 -6.13 -22.56 -14.54
CA LYS A 11 -5.77 -23.50 -13.46
C LYS A 11 -4.39 -23.20 -12.90
N GLU A 12 -3.40 -22.96 -13.77
CA GLU A 12 -2.05 -22.60 -13.34
C GLU A 12 -2.00 -21.25 -12.62
N HIS A 13 -2.73 -20.25 -13.14
CA HIS A 13 -2.87 -18.97 -12.47
C HIS A 13 -3.48 -19.10 -11.08
N LEU A 14 -4.54 -19.89 -10.92
CA LEU A 14 -5.18 -20.11 -9.62
C LEU A 14 -4.21 -20.77 -8.63
N ARG A 15 -3.40 -21.74 -9.07
CA ARG A 15 -2.34 -22.35 -8.25
C ARG A 15 -1.26 -21.35 -7.84
N SER A 16 -0.80 -20.52 -8.76
CA SER A 16 0.33 -19.60 -8.53
C SER A 16 -0.04 -18.31 -7.77
N CYS A 17 -1.25 -17.79 -8.01
CA CYS A 17 -1.71 -16.49 -7.50
C CYS A 17 -2.80 -16.58 -6.44
N HIS A 18 -3.59 -17.65 -6.41
CA HIS A 18 -4.77 -17.75 -5.54
C HIS A 18 -4.81 -19.00 -4.65
N GLN A 19 -3.74 -19.78 -4.58
CA GLN A 19 -3.64 -20.88 -3.62
C GLN A 19 -3.24 -20.33 -2.25
N TYR A 20 -4.21 -20.18 -1.35
CA TYR A 20 -4.01 -19.68 0.00
C TYR A 20 -4.03 -20.79 1.04
N ILE A 21 -3.28 -20.59 2.13
CA ILE A 21 -3.18 -21.46 3.30
C ILE A 21 -3.34 -20.59 4.55
N PHE A 22 -4.03 -21.10 5.55
CA PHE A 22 -4.14 -20.46 6.86
C PHE A 22 -2.93 -20.84 7.72
N CYS A 23 -2.35 -19.85 8.39
CA CYS A 23 -1.33 -20.12 9.40
C CYS A 23 -2.02 -20.56 10.70
N ASP A 24 -1.56 -21.67 11.27
CA ASP A 24 -2.09 -22.24 12.51
C ASP A 24 -1.83 -21.33 13.72
N GLU A 25 -0.65 -20.70 13.77
CA GLU A 25 -0.22 -19.88 14.91
C GLU A 25 -0.91 -18.50 14.99
N CYS A 26 -1.32 -17.93 13.86
CA CYS A 26 -1.90 -16.57 13.83
C CYS A 26 -3.23 -16.46 13.08
N GLY A 27 -3.76 -17.56 12.55
CA GLY A 27 -5.01 -17.61 11.79
C GLY A 27 -5.00 -16.83 10.47
N THR A 28 -3.88 -16.22 10.07
CA THR A 28 -3.87 -15.35 8.88
C THR A 28 -3.83 -16.14 7.58
N LYS A 29 -4.62 -15.71 6.59
CA LYS A 29 -4.61 -16.26 5.23
C LYS A 29 -3.39 -15.75 4.47
N GLN A 30 -2.48 -16.66 4.10
CA GLN A 30 -1.27 -16.37 3.34
C GLN A 30 -1.28 -17.14 2.03
N LEU A 31 -0.61 -16.62 1.00
CA LEU A 31 -0.43 -17.39 -0.24
C LEU A 31 0.55 -18.55 0.00
N LYS A 32 0.30 -19.72 -0.60
CA LYS A 32 1.11 -20.94 -0.42
C LYS A 32 2.59 -20.70 -0.69
N LYS A 33 2.94 -19.94 -1.73
CA LYS A 33 4.34 -19.59 -2.02
C LYS A 33 5.01 -18.70 -0.96
N ASN A 34 4.21 -17.99 -0.17
CA ASN A 34 4.68 -17.07 0.88
C ASN A 34 4.67 -17.69 2.28
N ILE A 35 3.98 -18.82 2.51
CA ILE A 35 3.78 -19.38 3.86
C ILE A 35 5.11 -19.70 4.56
N LYS A 36 6.07 -20.31 3.86
CA LYS A 36 7.41 -20.59 4.42
C LYS A 36 8.12 -19.34 4.93
N ARG A 37 7.96 -18.21 4.22
CA ARG A 37 8.53 -16.93 4.67
C ARG A 37 7.75 -16.35 5.85
N HIS A 38 6.45 -16.54 5.86
CA HIS A 38 5.60 -16.08 6.95
C HIS A 38 5.92 -16.81 8.26
N LEU A 39 6.12 -18.13 8.23
CA LEU A 39 6.46 -18.94 9.41
C LEU A 39 7.77 -18.49 10.07
N ARG A 40 8.76 -18.03 9.28
CA ARG A 40 10.01 -17.43 9.82
C ARG A 40 9.79 -16.21 10.73
N MET A 41 8.63 -15.56 10.64
CA MET A 41 8.28 -14.45 11.53
C MET A 41 7.91 -14.96 12.92
N HIS A 42 7.34 -16.17 13.03
CA HIS A 42 7.01 -16.82 14.30
C HIS A 42 8.25 -17.44 14.94
N GLU A 43 9.16 -17.96 14.12
CA GLU A 43 10.46 -18.50 14.56
C GLU A 43 11.41 -17.44 15.17
N GLY A 44 10.99 -16.17 15.25
CA GLY A 44 11.75 -15.11 15.91
C GLY A 44 13.08 -14.75 15.24
N VAL A 45 13.33 -15.26 14.03
CA VAL A 45 14.55 -14.98 13.25
C VAL A 45 14.48 -13.55 12.72
N CYS A 46 14.83 -12.60 13.58
CA CYS A 46 15.09 -11.22 13.21
C CYS A 46 16.26 -11.20 12.24
N ARG A 47 15.97 -10.96 10.96
CA ARG A 47 17.01 -10.73 9.95
C ARG A 47 17.86 -9.56 10.42
N GLU A 48 19.18 -9.76 10.40
CA GLU A 48 20.13 -8.68 10.58
C GLU A 48 19.76 -7.52 9.64
N GLN A 49 19.43 -6.38 10.25
CA GLN A 49 18.99 -5.22 9.50
C GLN A 49 20.22 -4.47 9.01
N ILE A 50 20.23 -4.17 7.72
CA ILE A 50 21.29 -3.41 7.07
C ILE A 50 21.04 -1.94 7.38
N LYS A 51 21.92 -1.34 8.18
CA LYS A 51 21.88 0.07 8.56
C LYS A 51 22.31 0.96 7.38
N CYS A 52 21.74 2.15 7.29
CA CYS A 52 22.18 3.15 6.33
C CYS A 52 23.60 3.66 6.68
N SER A 53 24.44 3.84 5.68
CA SER A 53 25.82 4.30 5.86
C SER A 53 25.96 5.82 6.01
N PHE A 54 24.89 6.58 5.80
CA PHE A 54 24.90 8.04 5.90
C PHE A 54 24.90 8.52 7.35
N SER A 55 25.79 9.47 7.66
CA SER A 55 25.90 10.09 8.98
C SER A 55 24.57 10.77 9.37
N GLY A 56 24.06 10.47 10.56
CA GLY A 56 22.77 10.98 11.06
C GLY A 56 21.53 10.21 10.60
N CYS A 57 21.66 9.15 9.79
CA CYS A 57 20.53 8.31 9.37
C CYS A 57 20.41 7.06 10.23
N THR A 58 19.31 6.94 10.99
CA THR A 58 19.01 5.77 11.85
C THR A 58 18.19 4.68 11.13
N SER A 59 18.01 4.81 9.81
CA SER A 59 17.20 3.87 9.04
C SER A 59 17.91 2.53 8.84
N ALA A 60 17.18 1.44 9.06
CA ALA A 60 17.66 0.08 8.87
C ALA A 60 16.69 -0.75 8.02
N PHE A 61 17.22 -1.66 7.19
CA PHE A 61 16.46 -2.36 6.15
C PHE A 61 16.76 -3.86 6.14
N SER A 62 15.73 -4.68 5.93
CA SER A 62 15.88 -6.14 5.86
C SER A 62 16.47 -6.64 4.52
N THR A 63 16.66 -5.77 3.53
CA THR A 63 17.20 -6.11 2.20
C THR A 63 18.04 -4.96 1.63
N ARG A 64 19.05 -5.31 0.83
CA ARG A 64 19.96 -4.34 0.19
C ARG A 64 19.27 -3.49 -0.88
N SER A 65 18.31 -4.05 -1.61
CA SER A 65 17.51 -3.32 -2.61
C SER A 65 16.72 -2.17 -1.97
N ASN A 66 16.11 -2.41 -0.81
CA ASN A 66 15.37 -1.38 -0.09
C ASN A 66 16.28 -0.28 0.46
N LEU A 67 17.48 -0.64 0.94
CA LEU A 67 18.49 0.34 1.35
C LEU A 67 18.92 1.23 0.18
N ASN A 68 19.20 0.64 -0.99
CA ASN A 68 19.62 1.40 -2.16
C ASN A 68 18.53 2.37 -2.63
N GLN A 69 17.27 1.93 -2.64
CA GLN A 69 16.13 2.81 -2.93
C GLN A 69 16.02 3.96 -1.92
N HIS A 70 16.20 3.68 -0.61
CA HIS A 70 16.22 4.72 0.41
C HIS A 70 17.34 5.74 0.19
N ILE A 71 18.56 5.28 -0.12
CA ILE A 71 19.69 6.17 -0.40
C ILE A 71 19.37 7.08 -1.58
N LYS A 72 18.85 6.51 -2.68
CA LYS A 72 18.49 7.28 -3.88
C LYS A 72 17.40 8.32 -3.59
N ALA A 73 16.36 7.96 -2.85
CA ALA A 73 15.22 8.83 -2.60
C ALA A 73 15.50 9.90 -1.53
N VAL A 74 16.15 9.54 -0.42
CA VAL A 74 16.31 10.41 0.76
C VAL A 74 17.62 11.18 0.72
N HIS A 75 18.72 10.53 0.36
CA HIS A 75 20.05 11.15 0.40
C HIS A 75 20.44 11.76 -0.95
N MET A 76 20.11 11.10 -2.06
CA MET A 76 20.42 11.61 -3.41
C MET A 76 19.27 12.43 -4.02
N LYS A 77 18.10 12.47 -3.37
CA LYS A 77 16.87 13.13 -3.84
C LYS A 77 16.51 12.82 -5.31
N LEU A 78 16.89 11.64 -5.80
CA LEU A 78 16.61 11.20 -7.16
C LEU A 78 15.15 10.79 -7.26
N LYS A 79 14.36 11.58 -7.98
CA LYS A 79 12.94 11.35 -8.27
C LYS A 79 12.77 11.06 -9.77
N PRO A 80 13.10 9.84 -10.24
CA PRO A 80 13.11 9.52 -11.66
C PRO A 80 11.72 9.42 -12.30
N PHE A 81 10.65 9.44 -11.50
CA PHE A 81 9.27 9.34 -11.99
C PHE A 81 8.55 10.64 -11.63
N THR A 82 8.46 11.54 -12.59
CA THR A 82 7.66 12.76 -12.50
C THR A 82 6.27 12.48 -13.09
N CYS A 83 5.22 12.93 -12.40
CA CYS A 83 3.87 12.93 -12.97
C CYS A 83 3.75 14.15 -13.88
N SER A 84 3.41 13.96 -15.16
CA SER A 84 3.22 15.06 -16.13
C SER A 84 1.83 15.69 -16.07
N ILE A 85 0.97 15.23 -15.15
CA ILE A 85 -0.39 15.76 -14.96
C ILE A 85 -0.38 16.66 -13.72
N GLY A 86 -0.33 17.98 -13.95
CA GLY A 86 -0.45 19.04 -12.94
C GLY A 86 0.87 19.47 -12.30
N ASN A 87 1.09 20.80 -12.21
CA ASN A 87 2.20 21.39 -11.47
C ASN A 87 2.04 21.08 -9.97
N PHE A 88 2.68 20.01 -9.50
CA PHE A 88 2.79 19.69 -8.09
C PHE A 88 4.13 20.23 -7.57
N GLU A 89 4.28 21.55 -7.62
CA GLU A 89 5.42 22.21 -6.99
C GLU A 89 5.14 22.39 -5.50
N GLU A 90 6.13 22.00 -4.69
CA GLU A 90 6.34 22.49 -3.33
C GLU A 90 5.28 22.20 -2.24
N SER A 91 4.89 20.94 -2.04
CA SER A 91 4.31 20.56 -0.73
C SER A 91 4.77 19.18 -0.23
N ASP A 92 6.00 18.78 -0.55
CA ASP A 92 6.54 17.45 -0.21
C ASP A 92 7.46 17.44 1.03
N GLU A 93 7.78 18.59 1.62
CA GLU A 93 8.74 18.63 2.73
C GLU A 93 8.16 18.05 4.03
N GLN A 94 6.83 17.98 4.14
CA GLN A 94 6.13 17.38 5.28
C GLN A 94 5.91 15.87 5.13
N PHE A 95 6.12 15.27 3.95
CA PHE A 95 6.08 13.81 3.76
C PHE A 95 7.39 13.16 4.23
N ARG A 96 7.75 13.38 5.50
CA ARG A 96 8.72 12.49 6.16
C ARG A 96 8.15 11.09 6.10
N SER A 97 8.86 10.19 5.40
CA SER A 97 8.57 8.76 5.40
C SER A 97 8.31 8.30 6.83
N ARG A 98 7.05 7.94 7.12
CA ARG A 98 6.63 7.51 8.45
C ARG A 98 7.52 6.35 8.91
N PRO A 99 7.92 6.28 10.19
CA PRO A 99 8.70 5.17 10.70
C PRO A 99 7.99 3.85 10.39
N ARG A 100 8.76 2.84 9.94
CA ARG A 100 8.22 1.51 9.63
C ARG A 100 7.70 0.90 10.94
N GLY A 101 6.40 0.65 11.00
CA GLY A 101 5.75 0.06 12.18
C GLY A 101 4.23 0.29 12.26
N GLY A 102 3.56 0.57 11.15
CA GLY A 102 2.10 0.70 11.16
C GLY A 102 1.43 -0.66 11.38
N ARG A 103 0.61 -0.79 12.42
CA ARG A 103 -0.37 -1.89 12.54
C ARG A 103 -1.13 -1.98 11.21
N LYS A 104 -1.31 -3.20 10.66
CA LYS A 104 -2.18 -3.41 9.51
C LYS A 104 -3.51 -2.68 9.78
N ARG A 105 -3.95 -1.83 8.84
CA ARG A 105 -5.25 -1.14 8.93
C ARG A 105 -6.29 -2.24 9.22
N LYS A 106 -6.90 -2.22 10.41
CA LYS A 106 -8.06 -3.10 10.68
C LYS A 106 -9.08 -2.76 9.60
N TYR A 107 -9.59 -3.77 8.91
CA TYR A 107 -10.61 -3.53 7.88
C TYR A 107 -11.75 -2.77 8.54
N PRO A 108 -12.18 -1.62 7.99
CA PRO A 108 -13.36 -0.94 8.52
C PRO A 108 -14.53 -1.93 8.50
N ILE A 109 -15.24 -2.03 9.63
CA ILE A 109 -16.47 -2.82 9.74
C ILE A 109 -17.51 -2.28 8.76
N ILE A 110 -18.37 -3.15 8.22
CA ILE A 110 -19.37 -2.79 7.19
C ILE A 110 -20.20 -1.58 7.63
N GLU A 111 -20.55 -1.48 8.92
CA GLU A 111 -21.27 -0.35 9.51
C GLU A 111 -20.55 1.01 9.34
N SER A 112 -19.22 1.01 9.46
CA SER A 112 -18.41 2.23 9.30
C SER A 112 -18.30 2.71 7.84
N LEU A 113 -18.61 1.85 6.88
CA LEU A 113 -18.71 2.20 5.46
C LEU A 113 -20.08 2.81 5.11
N LEU A 114 -21.13 2.49 5.88
CA LEU A 114 -22.49 3.01 5.68
C LEU A 114 -22.68 4.42 6.24
N ARG A 115 -21.86 4.87 7.20
CA ARG A 115 -21.94 6.21 7.82
C ARG A 115 -21.44 7.36 6.93
N LYS A 116 -20.98 7.09 5.70
CA LYS A 116 -20.55 8.13 4.73
C LYS A 116 -21.38 8.11 3.45
N ARG A 117 -22.70 7.94 3.55
CA ARG A 117 -23.56 8.58 2.55
C ARG A 117 -23.55 10.07 2.84
N VAL A 118 -22.75 10.81 2.09
CA VAL A 118 -23.01 12.24 1.88
C VAL A 118 -24.43 12.30 1.32
N VAL A 119 -25.35 12.85 2.11
CA VAL A 119 -26.70 13.14 1.62
C VAL A 119 -26.50 14.17 0.50
N PRO A 120 -26.86 13.85 -0.76
CA PRO A 120 -26.81 14.85 -1.82
C PRO A 120 -27.73 16.02 -1.41
N PRO A 121 -27.32 17.29 -1.63
CA PRO A 121 -28.17 18.42 -1.32
C PRO A 121 -29.52 18.27 -2.03
N ASN A 122 -30.59 18.55 -1.27
CA ASN A 122 -31.97 18.50 -1.74
C ASN A 122 -32.15 19.46 -2.92
N VAL A 123 -32.76 18.99 -4.01
CA VAL A 123 -32.81 19.68 -5.31
C VAL A 123 -34.00 20.64 -5.45
N GLU A 124 -34.53 21.18 -4.35
CA GLU A 124 -35.75 22.02 -4.37
C GLU A 124 -35.55 23.51 -4.01
N GLU A 125 -34.33 24.04 -4.07
CA GLU A 125 -34.09 25.50 -4.04
C GLU A 125 -33.30 25.98 -5.27
N ILE A 126 -33.73 25.56 -6.46
CA ILE A 126 -33.32 26.20 -7.72
C ILE A 126 -34.59 26.45 -8.56
N THR A 127 -35.43 27.36 -8.11
CA THR A 127 -36.36 28.07 -9.00
C THR A 127 -36.48 29.51 -8.57
N MET A 128 -36.50 30.40 -9.56
CA MET A 128 -36.86 31.83 -9.51
C MET A 128 -35.73 32.81 -9.18
N ASN A 129 -34.90 33.10 -10.17
CA ASN A 129 -34.59 34.48 -10.58
C ASN A 129 -34.33 34.46 -12.09
N GLY A 130 -35.41 34.56 -12.86
CA GLY A 130 -35.36 35.07 -14.22
C GLY A 130 -35.83 36.52 -14.17
N ASP A 131 -35.02 37.41 -14.74
CA ASP A 131 -35.37 38.80 -15.06
C ASP A 131 -36.72 38.88 -15.82
N PRO A 132 -37.46 40.00 -15.74
CA PRO A 132 -37.21 41.08 -16.71
C PRO A 132 -37.54 42.52 -16.23
N GLU A 133 -36.67 43.48 -16.56
CA GLU A 133 -36.87 44.70 -17.39
C GLU A 133 -35.70 45.68 -17.23
#